data_AF-L9Y6Y3-F1
#
_entry.id   AF-L9Y6Y3-F1
#
_cell.length_a   1.000
_cell.length_b   1.000
_cell.length_c   1.000
_cell.angle_alpha   90.00
_cell.angle_beta   90.00
_cell.angle_gamma   90.00
#
_symmetry.space_group_name_H-M   'P 1'
#
loop_
_entity.id
_entity.type
_entity.pdbx_description
1 polymer ?
#
loop_
_entity_poly.entity_id
_entity_poly.type
_entity_poly.pdbx_seq_one_letter_code
_entity_poly.pdbx_strand_id
1 'polypeptide(L)'
;ANAVAPLVGSGGSLTVNQGVLLAVAAFGLGSFTIARRTLETVGDDITELPILASLIVSVVGGTVITILSYFGIPASLAVSTTSTIIGLGWGRASRAATLVELAIPTPERPEVDVATGALVTSRAEEAPAGPTIGDIARQEKPAEKPADVPDVPDV
;
A
#
# COMPACT_ATOMS: atom_id res chain seq x y z
N ALA A 1 -21.58 1.69 -3.91
CA ALA A 1 -22.46 0.86 -4.76
C ALA A 1 -22.81 -0.48 -4.11
N ASN A 2 -21.82 -1.32 -3.77
CA ASN A 2 -22.02 -2.72 -3.35
C ASN A 2 -23.10 -2.95 -2.26
N ALA A 3 -23.15 -2.11 -1.22
CA ALA A 3 -24.11 -2.28 -0.12
C ALA A 3 -25.48 -1.61 -0.36
N VAL A 4 -25.52 -0.55 -1.18
CA VAL A 4 -26.68 0.35 -1.29
C VAL A 4 -27.46 0.11 -2.57
N ALA A 5 -26.81 -0.39 -3.62
CA ALA A 5 -27.42 -0.61 -4.92
C ALA A 5 -28.72 -1.44 -4.86
N PRO A 6 -28.83 -2.52 -4.05
CA PRO A 6 -30.10 -3.25 -3.91
C PRO A 6 -31.22 -2.43 -3.23
N LEU A 7 -30.87 -1.48 -2.38
CA LEU A 7 -31.82 -0.68 -1.59
C LEU A 7 -32.37 0.53 -2.36
N VAL A 8 -31.64 1.00 -3.37
CA VAL A 8 -32.00 2.18 -4.19
C VAL A 8 -32.32 1.83 -5.65
N GLY A 9 -32.16 0.56 -6.05
CA GLY A 9 -32.46 0.06 -7.40
C GLY A 9 -33.96 -0.13 -7.65
N SER A 10 -34.32 -0.72 -8.79
CA SER A 10 -35.73 -0.99 -9.14
C SER A 10 -36.38 -1.93 -8.13
N GLY A 11 -37.33 -1.40 -7.34
CA GLY A 11 -37.98 -2.13 -6.23
C GLY A 11 -37.37 -1.87 -4.85
N GLY A 12 -36.35 -1.00 -4.76
CA GLY A 12 -35.77 -0.55 -3.52
C GLY A 12 -36.68 0.40 -2.75
N SER A 13 -36.62 0.34 -1.41
CA SER A 13 -37.44 1.17 -0.51
C SER A 13 -36.85 2.55 -0.25
N LEU A 14 -35.61 2.81 -0.68
CA LEU A 14 -34.89 4.05 -0.38
C LEU A 14 -34.59 4.86 -1.63
N THR A 15 -34.66 6.18 -1.49
CA THR A 15 -34.12 7.10 -2.51
C THR A 15 -32.58 7.07 -2.50
N VAL A 16 -31.96 7.51 -3.60
CA VAL A 16 -30.49 7.59 -3.70
C VAL A 16 -29.87 8.40 -2.56
N ASN A 17 -30.43 9.57 -2.24
CA ASN A 17 -29.94 10.43 -1.16
C ASN A 17 -30.02 9.73 0.21
N GLN A 18 -31.11 9.03 0.50
CA GLN A 18 -31.25 8.26 1.74
C GLN A 18 -30.27 7.09 1.78
N GLY A 19 -30.10 6.39 0.66
CA GLY A 19 -29.11 5.31 0.54
C GLY A 19 -27.68 5.81 0.78
N VAL A 20 -27.32 6.99 0.27
CA VAL A 20 -26.01 7.62 0.50
C VAL A 20 -25.82 7.97 1.97
N LEU A 21 -26.81 8.62 2.61
CA LEU A 21 -26.72 8.96 4.04
C LEU A 21 -26.59 7.72 4.91
N LEU A 22 -27.37 6.68 4.62
CA LEU A 22 -27.28 5.40 5.32
C LEU A 22 -25.93 4.72 5.11
N ALA A 23 -25.38 4.78 3.90
CA ALA A 23 -24.04 4.27 3.61
C ALA A 23 -22.99 5.00 4.43
N VAL A 24 -22.98 6.34 4.40
CA VAL A 24 -21.98 7.14 5.12
C VAL A 24 -22.06 6.88 6.62
N ALA A 25 -23.27 6.80 7.19
CA ALA A 25 -23.46 6.48 8.60
C ALA A 25 -22.96 5.07 8.95
N ALA A 26 -23.31 4.06 8.14
CA ALA A 26 -22.89 2.68 8.37
C ALA A 26 -21.38 2.50 8.18
N PHE A 27 -20.78 3.12 7.16
CA PHE A 27 -19.33 3.13 6.95
C PHE A 27 -18.62 3.83 8.11
N GLY A 28 -19.11 5.00 8.54
CA GLY A 28 -18.58 5.71 9.71
C GLY A 28 -18.60 4.83 10.96
N LEU A 29 -19.74 4.22 11.27
CA LEU A 29 -19.89 3.35 12.44
C LEU A 29 -19.01 2.10 12.35
N GLY A 30 -19.01 1.41 11.21
CA GLY A 30 -18.23 0.19 10.98
C GLY A 30 -16.72 0.44 10.98
N SER A 31 -16.29 1.58 10.44
CA SER A 31 -14.87 1.99 10.42
C SER A 31 -14.32 2.27 11.81
N PHE A 32 -15.13 2.82 12.72
CA PHE A 32 -14.70 3.11 14.08
C PHE A 32 -14.73 1.87 15.00
N THR A 33 -15.66 0.95 14.74
CA THR A 33 -15.90 -0.19 15.63
C THR A 33 -15.14 -1.46 15.21
N ILE A 34 -15.44 -1.98 14.02
CA ILE A 34 -14.97 -3.30 13.57
C ILE A 34 -13.64 -3.17 12.80
N ALA A 35 -13.48 -2.12 12.01
CA ALA A 35 -12.33 -2.00 11.11
C ALA A 35 -11.00 -1.78 11.84
N ARG A 36 -11.01 -1.40 13.13
CA ARG A 36 -9.79 -1.17 13.92
C ARG A 36 -8.79 -2.33 13.86
N ARG A 37 -9.26 -3.56 14.12
CA ARG A 37 -8.39 -4.75 14.10
C ARG A 37 -7.87 -5.06 12.69
N THR A 38 -8.68 -4.80 11.66
CA THR A 38 -8.25 -4.95 10.27
C THR A 38 -7.21 -3.90 9.89
N LEU A 39 -7.36 -2.65 10.35
CA LEU A 39 -6.39 -1.58 10.10
C LEU A 39 -5.07 -1.81 10.83
N GLU A 40 -5.11 -2.35 12.05
CA GLU A 40 -3.92 -2.77 12.80
C GLU A 40 -3.11 -3.79 11.98
N THR A 41 -3.76 -4.88 11.53
CA THR A 41 -3.07 -5.91 10.73
C THR A 41 -2.69 -5.45 9.32
N VAL A 42 -3.54 -4.69 8.62
CA VAL A 42 -3.21 -4.21 7.26
C VAL A 42 -2.07 -3.20 7.30
N GLY A 43 -2.10 -2.29 8.28
CA GLY A 43 -1.09 -1.25 8.44
C GLY A 43 0.28 -1.79 8.86
N ASP A 44 0.30 -2.79 9.75
CA ASP A 44 1.56 -3.23 10.37
C ASP A 44 2.03 -4.60 9.86
N ASP A 45 1.11 -5.56 9.64
CA ASP A 45 1.49 -6.93 9.26
C ASP A 45 1.55 -7.14 7.74
N ILE A 46 0.87 -6.31 6.96
CA ILE A 46 0.75 -6.46 5.49
C ILE A 46 1.52 -5.36 4.74
N THR A 47 1.52 -4.12 5.24
CA THR A 47 2.18 -2.99 4.57
C THR A 47 3.12 -2.25 5.52
N GLU A 48 4.28 -2.84 5.84
CA GLU A 48 5.37 -2.21 6.59
C GLU A 48 6.03 -1.08 5.77
N LEU A 49 5.27 -0.05 5.43
CA LEU A 49 5.70 1.08 4.62
C LEU A 49 5.90 2.33 5.49
N PRO A 50 7.00 3.08 5.31
CA PRO A 50 7.17 4.38 5.95
C PRO A 50 5.97 5.29 5.69
N ILE A 51 5.66 6.20 6.62
CA ILE A 51 4.48 7.08 6.52
C ILE A 51 4.40 7.88 5.21
N LEU A 52 5.55 8.22 4.62
CA LEU A 52 5.60 8.90 3.31
C LEU A 52 5.15 8.00 2.17
N ALA A 53 5.55 6.72 2.19
CA ALA A 53 5.17 5.75 1.19
C ALA A 53 3.66 5.44 1.27
N SER A 54 3.14 5.24 2.48
CA SER A 54 1.70 5.01 2.68
C SER A 54 0.85 6.22 2.28
N LEU A 55 1.34 7.45 2.51
CA LEU A 55 0.70 8.67 2.02
C LEU A 55 0.61 8.70 0.48
N ILE A 56 1.72 8.39 -0.22
CA ILE A 56 1.75 8.34 -1.69
C ILE A 56 0.76 7.29 -2.20
N VAL A 57 0.77 6.09 -1.60
CA VAL A 57 -0.15 5.00 -1.95
C VAL A 57 -1.61 5.44 -1.78
N SER A 58 -1.93 6.09 -0.66
CA SER A 58 -3.28 6.58 -0.36
C SER A 58 -3.75 7.64 -1.37
N VAL A 59 -2.90 8.62 -1.68
CA VAL A 59 -3.22 9.69 -2.64
C VAL A 59 -3.43 9.12 -4.04
N VAL A 60 -2.52 8.27 -4.52
CA VAL A 60 -2.61 7.67 -5.86
C VAL A 60 -3.84 6.76 -5.96
N GLY A 61 -4.02 5.83 -5.01
CA GLY A 61 -5.16 4.93 -4.98
C GLY A 61 -6.49 5.68 -4.90
N GLY A 62 -6.58 6.67 -4.01
CA GLY A 62 -7.77 7.52 -3.89
C GLY A 62 -8.06 8.32 -5.15
N THR A 63 -7.04 8.86 -5.81
CA THR A 63 -7.18 9.62 -7.06
C THR A 63 -7.69 8.74 -8.20
N VAL A 64 -7.08 7.57 -8.40
CA VAL A 64 -7.51 6.59 -9.42
C VAL A 64 -8.97 6.21 -9.21
N ILE A 65 -9.34 5.90 -7.97
CA ILE A 65 -10.69 5.45 -7.64
C ILE A 65 -11.70 6.59 -7.81
N THR A 66 -11.32 7.82 -7.47
CA THR A 66 -12.16 9.00 -7.69
C THR A 66 -12.42 9.22 -9.18
N ILE A 67 -11.39 9.10 -10.02
CA ILE A 67 -11.52 9.23 -11.48
C ILE A 67 -12.40 8.12 -12.05
N LEU A 68 -12.17 6.86 -11.67
CA LEU A 68 -13.00 5.74 -12.15
C LEU A 68 -14.45 5.86 -11.66
N SER A 69 -14.67 6.33 -10.43
CA SER A 69 -16.00 6.59 -9.89
C SER A 69 -16.72 7.70 -10.66
N TYR A 70 -16.00 8.74 -11.10
CA TYR A 70 -16.55 9.80 -11.94
C TYR A 70 -17.04 9.25 -13.29
N PHE A 71 -16.31 8.29 -13.88
CA PHE A 71 -16.75 7.58 -15.08
C PHE A 71 -17.78 6.47 -14.84
N GLY A 72 -18.21 6.27 -13.59
CA GLY A 72 -19.19 5.23 -13.24
C GLY A 72 -18.66 3.80 -13.29
N ILE A 73 -17.33 3.62 -13.32
CA ILE A 73 -16.69 2.29 -13.38
C ILE A 73 -16.50 1.78 -11.94
N PRO A 74 -17.12 0.66 -11.55
CA PRO A 74 -16.93 0.08 -10.23
C PRO A 74 -15.52 -0.50 -10.10
N ALA A 75 -14.70 0.12 -9.26
CA ALA A 75 -13.31 -0.24 -9.05
C ALA A 75 -13.06 -0.79 -7.63
N SER A 76 -12.04 -1.64 -7.49
CA SER A 76 -11.64 -2.21 -6.20
C SER A 76 -10.56 -1.36 -5.53
N LEU A 77 -10.89 -0.78 -4.37
CA LEU A 77 -9.93 -0.04 -3.53
C LEU A 77 -8.71 -0.91 -3.19
N ALA A 78 -8.93 -2.16 -2.76
CA ALA A 78 -7.85 -3.06 -2.34
C ALA A 78 -6.86 -3.34 -3.48
N VAL A 79 -7.37 -3.63 -4.69
CA VAL A 79 -6.51 -3.91 -5.85
C VAL A 79 -5.71 -2.67 -6.25
N SER A 80 -6.34 -1.48 -6.22
CA SER A 80 -5.64 -0.23 -6.51
C SER A 80 -4.51 0.04 -5.51
N THR A 81 -4.76 -0.19 -4.22
CA THR A 81 -3.77 -0.03 -3.15
C THR A 81 -2.62 -1.01 -3.33
N THR A 82 -2.90 -2.31 -3.48
CA THR A 82 -1.86 -3.34 -3.67
C THR A 82 -1.03 -3.09 -4.93
N SER A 83 -1.66 -2.73 -6.06
CA SER A 83 -0.94 -2.41 -7.29
C SER A 83 -0.02 -1.19 -7.13
N THR A 84 -0.47 -0.16 -6.40
CA THR A 84 0.36 1.02 -6.13
C THR A 84 1.54 0.70 -5.24
N ILE A 85 1.36 -0.17 -4.24
CA ILE A 85 2.44 -0.65 -3.37
C ILE A 85 3.51 -1.42 -4.18
N ILE A 86 3.06 -2.35 -5.04
CA ILE A 86 3.97 -3.09 -5.93
C ILE A 86 4.73 -2.13 -6.85
N GLY A 87 4.04 -1.16 -7.45
CA GLY A 87 4.65 -0.15 -8.32
C GLY A 87 5.66 0.74 -7.59
N LEU A 88 5.38 1.12 -6.34
CA LEU A 88 6.29 1.90 -5.51
C LEU A 88 7.55 1.09 -5.15
N GLY A 89 7.39 -0.19 -4.79
CA GLY A 89 8.51 -1.09 -4.52
C GLY A 89 9.41 -1.27 -5.75
N TRP A 90 8.81 -1.53 -6.91
CA TRP A 90 9.53 -1.65 -8.17
C TRP A 90 10.24 -0.35 -8.57
N GLY A 91 9.60 0.81 -8.38
CA GLY A 91 10.20 2.11 -8.66
C GLY A 91 11.42 2.42 -7.77
N ARG A 92 11.43 1.95 -6.52
CA ARG A 92 12.60 2.06 -5.62
C ARG A 92 13.73 1.14 -6.05
N ALA A 93 13.43 -0.11 -6.38
CA ALA A 93 14.43 -1.09 -6.81
C ALA A 93 15.08 -0.70 -8.15
N SER A 94 14.29 -0.19 -9.09
CA SER A 94 14.78 0.16 -10.44
C SER A 94 15.63 1.44 -10.48
N ARG A 95 15.57 2.28 -9.44
CA ARG A 95 16.39 3.51 -9.32
C ARG A 95 17.87 3.24 -9.06
N ALA A 96 18.26 1.99 -8.76
CA ALA A 96 19.65 1.59 -8.62
C ALA A 96 20.42 1.54 -9.95
N ALA A 97 19.74 1.48 -11.10
CA ALA A 97 20.35 1.65 -12.42
C ALA A 97 20.02 3.04 -12.95
N THR A 98 21.00 3.94 -12.96
CA THR A 98 20.82 5.26 -13.56
C THR A 98 20.53 5.08 -15.04
N LEU A 99 19.46 5.68 -15.59
CA LEU A 99 19.14 5.62 -17.03
C LEU A 99 20.32 5.97 -17.95
N VAL A 100 21.29 6.73 -17.42
CA VAL A 100 22.56 7.08 -18.06
C VAL A 100 23.47 5.86 -18.27
N GLU A 101 23.48 4.90 -17.35
CA GLU A 101 24.30 3.69 -17.38
C GLU A 101 23.75 2.65 -18.36
N LEU A 102 22.43 2.63 -18.54
CA LEU A 102 21.75 1.79 -19.54
C LEU A 102 21.84 2.36 -20.97
N ALA A 103 22.05 3.67 -21.11
CA ALA A 103 22.18 4.36 -22.40
C ALA A 103 23.61 4.31 -22.98
N ILE A 104 24.61 3.99 -22.16
CA ILE A 104 25.99 3.80 -22.61
C ILE A 104 26.16 2.33 -23.03
N PRO A 105 26.48 2.04 -24.31
CA PRO A 105 26.70 0.67 -24.75
C PRO A 105 28.08 0.21 -24.28
N THR A 106 28.17 -0.28 -23.04
CA THR A 106 29.39 -0.91 -22.55
C THR A 106 29.49 -2.35 -23.12
N PRO A 107 30.65 -2.80 -23.63
CA PRO A 107 30.82 -4.13 -24.25
C PRO A 107 30.65 -5.29 -23.25
N GLU A 108 30.94 -5.04 -21.98
CA GLU A 108 30.68 -5.95 -20.88
C GLU A 108 29.27 -5.68 -20.38
N ARG A 109 28.30 -6.50 -20.81
CA ARG A 109 26.98 -6.51 -20.19
C ARG A 109 27.21 -6.92 -18.74
N PRO A 110 26.96 -6.06 -17.72
CA PRO A 110 26.71 -6.61 -16.41
C PRO A 110 25.49 -7.52 -16.63
N GLU A 111 25.59 -8.79 -16.25
CA GLU A 111 24.38 -9.56 -16.05
C GLU A 111 23.54 -8.72 -15.09
N VAL A 112 22.47 -8.10 -15.61
CA VAL A 112 21.46 -7.51 -14.78
C VAL A 112 20.83 -8.72 -14.13
N ASP A 113 21.42 -9.11 -13.01
CA ASP A 113 20.90 -10.16 -12.16
C ASP A 113 19.63 -9.54 -11.61
N VAL A 114 18.53 -9.76 -12.33
CA VAL A 114 17.19 -9.44 -11.86
C VAL A 114 16.93 -10.44 -10.74
N ALA A 115 17.61 -10.21 -9.62
CA ALA A 115 17.50 -11.03 -8.45
C ALA A 115 16.02 -11.02 -8.09
N THR A 116 15.44 -12.20 -8.01
CA THR A 116 14.07 -12.45 -7.54
C THR A 116 13.82 -11.80 -6.17
N GLY A 117 14.87 -11.36 -5.47
CA GLY A 117 14.85 -10.46 -4.31
C GLY A 117 14.07 -9.15 -4.51
N ALA A 118 13.94 -8.61 -5.72
CA ALA A 118 13.08 -7.45 -6.00
C ALA A 118 11.57 -7.77 -5.96
N LEU A 119 11.20 -9.06 -6.03
CA LEU A 119 9.84 -9.57 -5.85
C LEU A 119 9.61 -10.15 -4.45
N VAL A 120 10.68 -10.33 -3.66
CA VAL A 120 10.54 -10.68 -2.25
C VAL A 120 10.01 -9.43 -1.55
N THR A 121 8.79 -9.52 -1.02
CA THR A 121 8.35 -8.58 0.01
C THR A 121 9.29 -8.80 1.20
N SER A 122 10.42 -8.09 1.22
CA SER A 122 11.48 -8.31 2.19
C SER A 122 10.99 -7.87 3.56
N ARG A 123 10.31 -8.79 4.23
CA ARG A 123 9.93 -8.76 5.65
C ARG A 123 11.16 -8.62 6.58
N ALA A 124 12.38 -8.71 6.06
CA ALA A 124 13.57 -8.89 6.89
C ALA A 124 14.81 -8.05 6.54
N GLU A 125 14.94 -7.42 5.36
CA GLU A 125 16.26 -6.89 4.94
C GLU A 125 16.39 -5.37 4.81
N GLU A 126 15.29 -4.62 4.84
CA GLU A 126 15.34 -3.17 5.09
C GLU A 126 14.20 -2.83 6.04
N ALA A 127 14.52 -2.62 7.31
CA ALA A 127 13.61 -1.94 8.22
C ALA A 127 13.09 -0.66 7.52
N PRO A 128 11.79 -0.33 7.64
CA PRO A 128 11.23 0.87 7.05
C PRO A 128 12.15 2.06 7.32
N ALA A 129 12.53 2.81 6.28
CA ALA A 129 13.47 3.94 6.38
C ALA A 129 12.97 5.11 7.28
N GLY A 130 11.85 4.92 7.97
CA GLY A 130 11.22 5.82 8.93
C GLY A 130 10.00 5.15 9.56
N PRO A 131 9.37 5.79 10.56
CA PRO A 131 8.22 5.21 11.27
C PRO A 131 7.06 4.90 10.33
N THR A 132 6.42 3.76 10.56
CA THR A 132 5.20 3.33 9.88
C THR A 132 3.95 3.97 10.51
N ILE A 133 2.77 3.71 9.94
CA ILE A 133 1.51 4.23 10.49
C ILE A 133 1.24 3.63 11.88
N GLY A 134 1.48 2.33 12.10
CA GLY A 134 1.23 1.72 13.40
C GLY A 134 2.21 2.10 14.48
N ASP A 135 3.49 2.33 14.13
CA ASP A 135 4.49 2.83 15.09
C ASP A 135 4.02 4.16 15.69
N ILE A 136 3.54 5.08 14.85
CA ILE A 136 3.00 6.37 15.27
C ILE A 136 1.72 6.20 16.09
N ALA A 137 0.82 5.30 15.67
CA ALA A 137 -0.43 5.04 16.38
C ALA A 137 -0.21 4.48 17.79
N ARG A 138 0.85 3.67 17.98
CA ARG A 138 1.24 3.07 19.26
C ARG A 138 2.24 3.91 20.07
N GLN A 139 2.73 5.02 19.52
CA GLN A 139 3.84 5.80 20.08
C GLN A 139 5.11 4.96 20.30
N GLU A 140 5.31 3.96 19.44
CA GLU A 140 6.46 3.07 19.49
C GLU A 140 7.66 3.77 18.83
N LYS A 141 8.84 3.66 19.44
CA LYS A 141 10.07 4.18 18.81
C LYS A 141 10.37 3.36 17.56
N PRO A 142 10.83 3.98 16.46
CA PRO A 142 11.17 3.26 15.23
C PRO A 142 12.08 2.07 15.54
N ALA A 143 11.84 0.93 14.90
CA ALA A 143 12.68 -0.25 15.03
C ALA A 143 14.15 0.14 14.74
N GLU A 144 14.98 0.10 15.78
CA GLU A 144 16.41 0.38 15.65
C GLU A 144 17.03 -0.77 14.84
N LYS A 145 17.75 -0.42 13.76
CA LYS A 145 18.49 -1.39 12.94
C LYS A 145 19.35 -2.23 13.90
N PRO A 146 19.31 -3.58 13.85
CA PRO A 146 20.15 -4.38 14.72
C PRO A 146 21.60 -3.97 14.51
N ALA A 147 22.21 -3.38 15.53
CA ALA A 147 23.65 -3.17 15.57
C ALA A 147 24.29 -4.55 15.74
N ASP A 148 25.26 -4.83 14.86
CA ASP A 148 26.15 -5.98 14.86
C ASP A 148 25.48 -7.35 14.86
N VAL A 149 25.38 -7.94 13.66
CA VAL A 149 25.45 -9.40 13.53
C VAL A 149 26.80 -9.81 14.14
N PRO A 150 26.85 -10.70 15.15
CA PRO A 150 28.12 -11.17 15.68
C PRO A 150 28.92 -11.80 14.55
N ASP A 151 30.18 -11.39 14.42
CA ASP A 151 31.14 -11.92 13.46
C ASP A 151 31.21 -13.45 13.65
N VAL A 152 30.72 -14.19 12.66
CA VAL A 152 30.77 -15.66 12.68
C VAL A 152 32.21 -16.03 12.34
N PRO A 153 32.97 -16.66 13.25
CA PRO A 153 34.35 -17.01 12.96
C PRO A 153 34.38 -18.02 11.80
N ASP A 154 35.17 -17.71 10.77
CA ASP A 154 35.45 -18.60 9.65
C ASP A 154 36.04 -19.92 10.16
N VAL A 155 35.46 -21.04 9.72
CA VAL A 155 36.01 -22.40 9.87
C VAL A 155 36.64 -22.83 8.55
#